data_AF-A0A2K8UJ40-F1
#
_entry.id   AF-A0A2K8UJ40-F1
#
_cell.length_a   1.000
_cell.length_b   1.000
_cell.length_c   1.000
_cell.angle_alpha   90.00
_cell.angle_beta   90.00
_cell.angle_gamma   90.00
#
_symmetry.space_group_name_H-M   'P 1'
#
loop_
_entity.id
_entity.type
_entity.pdbx_description
1 polymer ?
#
loop_
_entity_poly.entity_id
_entity_poly.type
_entity_poly.pdbx_seq_one_letter_code
_entity_poly.pdbx_strand_id
1 'polypeptide(L)'
;MRIGVVAGTPPVSLLTRYDLLGQTRSYERAVDTRLYAPARDAVNDVARGELDLAVIWGPIAGYAARQQPVPLTLVPLPAQQDGVPLAFSVSLGIRPRETAWKHELNTLLERLAPQIQTILQGYGVPLLDNHDQLIAP
;
A
#
# COMPACT_ATOMS: atom_id res chain seq x y z
N MET A 1 -20.18 9.23 -6.23
CA MET A 1 -19.16 8.66 -5.33
C MET A 1 -17.84 9.39 -5.61
N ARG A 2 -16.97 9.61 -4.61
CA ARG A 2 -15.70 10.33 -4.73
C ARG A 2 -14.55 9.43 -4.30
N ILE A 3 -13.63 9.16 -5.22
CA ILE A 3 -12.57 8.15 -5.05
C ILE A 3 -11.21 8.86 -5.03
N GLY A 4 -10.42 8.68 -3.99
CA GLY A 4 -9.02 9.11 -3.98
C GLY A 4 -8.08 8.06 -4.57
N VAL A 5 -7.14 8.46 -5.43
CA VAL A 5 -6.09 7.57 -5.92
C VAL A 5 -4.78 8.32 -6.15
N VAL A 6 -3.66 7.67 -5.93
CA VAL A 6 -2.34 8.23 -6.28
C VAL A 6 -2.09 8.05 -7.78
N ALA A 7 -1.74 9.14 -8.46
CA ALA A 7 -1.50 9.18 -9.90
C ALA A 7 -0.40 8.22 -10.35
N GLY A 8 -0.60 7.56 -11.50
CA GLY A 8 0.39 6.65 -12.08
C GLY A 8 0.65 5.39 -11.25
N THR A 9 -0.32 4.96 -10.44
CA THR A 9 -0.30 3.67 -9.74
C THR A 9 -1.28 2.68 -10.40
N PRO A 10 -1.11 1.35 -10.23
CA PRO A 10 -1.94 0.34 -10.89
C PRO A 10 -3.47 0.53 -10.76
N PRO A 11 -4.03 0.94 -9.60
CA PRO A 11 -5.47 1.18 -9.47
C PRO A 11 -6.06 2.18 -10.48
N VAL A 12 -5.27 3.15 -10.97
CA VAL A 12 -5.74 4.11 -11.99
C VAL A 12 -6.17 3.41 -13.27
N SER A 13 -5.51 2.32 -13.65
CA SER A 13 -5.87 1.51 -14.81
C SER A 13 -7.25 0.85 -14.65
N LEU A 14 -7.58 0.41 -13.44
CA LEU A 14 -8.89 -0.17 -13.13
C LEU A 14 -9.99 0.89 -13.14
N LEU A 15 -9.73 2.04 -12.50
CA LEU A 15 -10.66 3.17 -12.51
C LEU A 15 -10.96 3.67 -13.93
N THR A 16 -9.95 3.62 -14.82
CA THR A 16 -10.14 3.93 -16.25
C THR A 16 -11.02 2.88 -16.93
N ARG A 17 -10.75 1.59 -16.72
CA ARG A 17 -11.52 0.49 -17.33
C ARG A 17 -12.97 0.46 -16.87
N TYR A 18 -13.25 0.89 -15.64
CA TYR A 18 -14.60 0.94 -15.08
C TYR A 18 -15.31 2.28 -15.28
N ASP A 19 -14.75 3.19 -16.08
CA ASP A 19 -15.31 4.52 -16.35
C ASP A 19 -15.55 5.37 -15.07
N LEU A 20 -14.66 5.20 -14.07
CA LEU A 20 -14.72 5.87 -12.78
C LEU A 20 -13.81 7.10 -12.68
N LEU A 21 -13.09 7.45 -13.75
CA LEU A 21 -12.18 8.61 -13.73
C LEU A 21 -12.89 9.93 -13.43
N GLY A 22 -14.12 10.12 -13.93
CA GLY A 22 -14.92 11.32 -13.64
C GLY A 22 -15.30 11.48 -12.16
N GLN A 23 -15.15 10.41 -11.37
CA GLN A 23 -15.42 10.37 -9.92
C GLN A 23 -14.13 10.35 -9.09
N THR A 24 -12.97 10.47 -9.74
CA THR A 24 -11.66 10.25 -9.12
C THR A 24 -10.94 11.57 -8.84
N ARG A 25 -10.53 11.77 -7.58
CA ARG A 25 -9.56 12.78 -7.18
C ARG A 25 -8.16 12.17 -7.25
N SER A 26 -7.33 12.73 -8.12
CA SER A 26 -5.95 12.28 -8.29
C SER A 26 -5.01 13.00 -7.32
N TYR A 27 -4.16 12.23 -6.65
CA TYR A 27 -3.11 12.73 -5.77
C TYR A 27 -1.77 12.56 -6.47
N GLU A 28 -0.95 13.61 -6.47
CA GLU A 28 0.34 13.57 -7.16
C GLU A 28 1.28 12.56 -6.52
N ARG A 29 1.96 11.75 -7.34
CA ARG A 29 2.91 10.74 -6.84
C ARG A 29 4.31 11.31 -6.61
N ALA A 30 4.71 12.25 -7.45
CA ALA A 30 6.05 12.84 -7.46
C ALA A 30 6.00 14.21 -6.78
N VAL A 31 6.11 14.22 -5.46
CA VAL A 31 6.15 15.45 -4.65
C VAL A 31 7.37 15.45 -3.73
N ASP A 32 7.71 16.62 -3.19
CA ASP A 32 8.64 16.69 -2.07
C ASP A 32 7.96 16.12 -0.81
N THR A 33 8.33 14.90 -0.45
CA THR A 33 7.72 14.16 0.67
C THR A 33 8.03 14.75 2.04
N ARG A 34 8.95 15.72 2.12
CA ARG A 34 9.20 16.49 3.34
C ARG A 34 8.10 17.50 3.63
N LEU A 35 7.40 17.93 2.58
CA LEU A 35 6.36 18.96 2.63
C LEU A 35 4.95 18.38 2.41
N TYR A 36 4.83 17.35 1.56
CA TYR A 36 3.56 16.82 1.11
C TYR A 36 3.50 15.29 1.30
N ALA A 37 2.32 14.75 1.63
CA ALA A 37 2.16 13.31 1.82
C ALA A 37 0.90 12.81 1.10
N PRO A 38 0.86 12.81 -0.24
CA PRO A 38 -0.38 12.74 -1.00
C PRO A 38 -1.20 11.46 -0.75
N ALA A 39 -0.53 10.34 -0.54
CA ALA A 39 -1.19 9.08 -0.16
C ALA A 39 -1.83 9.14 1.24
N ARG A 40 -1.18 9.81 2.20
CA ARG A 40 -1.73 10.05 3.54
C ARG A 40 -2.84 11.11 3.48
N ASP A 41 -2.67 12.14 2.66
CA ASP A 41 -3.67 13.18 2.46
C ASP A 41 -4.96 12.58 1.90
N ALA A 42 -4.88 11.64 0.95
CA ALA A 42 -6.06 10.88 0.50
C ALA A 42 -6.78 10.13 1.64
N VAL A 43 -6.04 9.51 2.57
CA VAL A 43 -6.63 8.87 3.76
C VAL A 43 -7.27 9.90 4.69
N ASN A 44 -6.60 11.04 4.91
CA ASN A 44 -7.14 12.14 5.71
C ASN A 44 -8.43 12.70 5.08
N ASP A 45 -8.51 12.77 3.76
CA ASP A 45 -9.67 13.30 3.04
C ASP A 45 -10.87 12.34 3.15
N VAL A 46 -10.63 11.02 3.20
CA VAL A 46 -11.66 10.04 3.57
C VAL A 46 -12.12 10.26 5.02
N ALA A 47 -11.19 10.41 5.97
CA ALA A 47 -11.51 10.65 7.37
C ALA A 47 -12.30 11.95 7.60
N ARG A 48 -12.09 12.98 6.76
CA ARG A 48 -12.86 14.23 6.77
C ARG A 48 -14.18 14.16 6.02
N GLY A 49 -14.49 13.05 5.35
CA GLY A 49 -15.69 12.90 4.51
C GLY A 49 -15.64 13.68 3.19
N GLU A 50 -14.46 14.17 2.78
CA GLU A 50 -14.25 14.79 1.47
C GLU A 50 -14.20 13.75 0.33
N LEU A 51 -13.78 12.53 0.67
CA LEU A 51 -13.82 11.36 -0.21
C LEU A 51 -14.69 10.28 0.43
N ASP A 52 -15.31 9.46 -0.42
CA ASP A 52 -16.10 8.32 0.05
C ASP A 52 -15.19 7.09 0.26
N LEU A 53 -14.12 6.96 -0.54
CA LEU A 53 -13.07 5.96 -0.36
C LEU A 53 -11.75 6.41 -1.01
N ALA A 54 -10.64 5.79 -0.65
CA ALA A 54 -9.34 5.97 -1.32
C ALA A 54 -8.65 4.63 -1.58
N VAL A 55 -8.04 4.47 -2.75
CA VAL A 55 -7.25 3.29 -3.11
C VAL A 55 -5.77 3.61 -2.96
N ILE A 56 -5.19 3.14 -1.85
CA ILE A 56 -3.84 3.49 -1.39
C ILE A 56 -3.03 2.21 -1.14
N TRP A 57 -1.72 2.30 -1.33
CA TRP A 57 -0.82 1.19 -1.06
C TRP A 57 -0.90 0.72 0.39
N GLY A 58 -0.99 -0.59 0.60
CA GLY A 58 -1.30 -1.24 1.87
C GLY A 58 -0.49 -0.73 3.08
N PRO A 59 0.86 -0.67 3.02
CA PRO A 59 1.68 -0.18 4.13
C PRO A 59 1.35 1.25 4.56
N ILE A 60 1.07 2.15 3.60
CA ILE A 60 0.72 3.54 3.91
C ILE A 60 -0.69 3.62 4.48
N ALA A 61 -1.65 2.96 3.84
CA ALA A 61 -3.05 2.94 4.26
C ALA A 61 -3.21 2.35 5.67
N GLY A 62 -2.54 1.21 5.92
CA GLY A 62 -2.52 0.49 7.18
C GLY A 62 -2.09 1.36 8.36
N TYR A 63 -0.97 2.05 8.21
CA TYR A 63 -0.48 2.97 9.22
C TYR A 63 -1.36 4.22 9.35
N ALA A 64 -1.65 4.90 8.25
CA ALA A 64 -2.35 6.18 8.26
C ALA A 64 -3.79 6.07 8.79
N ALA A 65 -4.48 4.95 8.53
CA ALA A 65 -5.82 4.70 9.03
C ALA A 65 -5.86 4.60 10.57
N ARG A 66 -4.85 3.97 11.19
CA ARG A 66 -4.76 3.86 12.66
C ARG A 66 -4.46 5.18 13.36
N GLN A 67 -3.95 6.17 12.62
CA GLN A 67 -3.69 7.52 13.14
C GLN A 67 -4.92 8.44 13.08
N GLN A 68 -6.02 8.01 12.45
CA GLN A 68 -7.20 8.85 12.32
C GLN A 68 -8.03 8.88 13.60
N PRO A 69 -8.66 10.02 13.94
CA PRO A 69 -9.56 10.12 15.09
C PRO A 69 -10.91 9.42 14.86
N VAL A 70 -11.24 9.12 13.59
CA VAL A 70 -12.46 8.40 13.21
C VAL A 70 -12.10 6.99 12.75
N PRO A 71 -12.95 5.98 13.02
CA PRO A 71 -12.70 4.63 12.57
C PRO A 71 -12.77 4.56 11.04
N LEU A 72 -11.71 4.04 10.42
CA LEU A 72 -11.67 3.73 9.00
C LEU A 72 -11.59 2.22 8.78
N THR A 73 -12.31 1.72 7.78
CA THR A 73 -12.24 0.32 7.36
C THR A 73 -11.20 0.15 6.25
N LEU A 74 -10.25 -0.76 6.46
CA LEU A 74 -9.29 -1.17 5.43
C LEU A 74 -9.80 -2.42 4.74
N VAL A 75 -9.92 -2.36 3.41
CA VAL A 75 -10.33 -3.49 2.57
C VAL A 75 -9.19 -3.84 1.63
N PRO A 76 -8.45 -4.93 1.88
CA PRO A 76 -7.45 -5.43 0.94
C PRO A 76 -8.11 -5.79 -0.39
N LEU A 77 -7.48 -5.35 -1.49
CA LEU A 77 -7.91 -5.71 -2.84
C LEU A 77 -7.35 -7.09 -3.22
N PRO A 78 -7.99 -7.83 -4.13
CA PRO A 78 -7.41 -9.04 -4.68
C PRO A 78 -6.05 -8.74 -5.33
N ALA A 79 -5.12 -9.69 -5.28
CA ALA A 79 -3.77 -9.50 -5.81
C ALA A 79 -3.75 -9.14 -7.31
N GLN A 80 -4.77 -9.54 -8.06
CA GLN A 80 -4.98 -9.13 -9.43
C GLN A 80 -6.47 -8.91 -9.69
N GLN A 81 -6.78 -7.88 -10.48
CA GLN A 81 -8.13 -7.60 -10.97
C GLN A 81 -8.04 -7.25 -12.46
N ASP A 82 -8.82 -7.89 -13.32
CA ASP A 82 -8.84 -7.65 -14.79
C ASP A 82 -7.45 -7.58 -15.47
N GLY A 83 -6.52 -8.41 -14.99
CA GLY A 83 -5.14 -8.45 -15.49
C GLY A 83 -4.24 -7.31 -14.99
N VAL A 84 -4.71 -6.48 -14.06
CA VAL A 84 -3.91 -5.46 -13.37
C VAL A 84 -3.43 -6.02 -12.03
N PRO A 85 -2.10 -6.14 -11.81
CA PRO A 85 -1.56 -6.55 -10.52
C PRO A 85 -1.72 -5.44 -9.47
N LEU A 86 -2.13 -5.82 -8.26
CA LEU A 86 -2.36 -4.95 -7.10
C LEU A 86 -1.57 -5.41 -5.86
N ALA A 87 -1.14 -6.67 -5.82
CA ALA A 87 -0.19 -7.18 -4.82
C ALA A 87 1.23 -7.23 -5.38
N PHE A 88 2.20 -6.88 -4.54
CA PHE A 88 3.62 -6.84 -4.91
C PHE A 88 4.49 -7.30 -3.76
N SER A 89 5.48 -8.14 -4.04
CA SER A 89 6.53 -8.50 -3.08
C SER A 89 7.48 -7.32 -2.89
N VAL A 90 7.80 -7.01 -1.64
CA VAL A 90 8.78 -5.98 -1.28
C VAL A 90 10.06 -6.67 -0.82
N SER A 91 11.21 -6.19 -1.31
CA SER A 91 12.52 -6.79 -1.02
C SER A 91 13.56 -5.72 -0.73
N LEU A 92 14.64 -6.12 -0.06
CA LEU A 92 15.80 -5.25 0.14
C LEU A 92 16.56 -5.08 -1.17
N GLY A 93 16.85 -3.83 -1.54
CA GLY A 93 17.72 -3.51 -2.66
C GLY A 93 19.19 -3.53 -2.24
N ILE A 94 20.03 -4.22 -3.02
CA ILE A 94 21.48 -4.27 -2.82
C ILE A 94 22.23 -3.82 -4.08
N ARG A 95 23.52 -3.48 -3.95
CA ARG A 95 24.32 -3.15 -5.11
C ARG A 95 24.53 -4.39 -5.99
N PRO A 96 24.62 -4.22 -7.32
CA PRO A 96 24.93 -5.33 -8.21
C PRO A 96 26.25 -6.02 -7.84
N ARG A 97 26.32 -7.33 -8.09
CA ARG A 97 27.50 -8.20 -7.89
C ARG A 97 27.92 -8.45 -6.43
N GLU A 98 27.10 -8.10 -5.44
CA GLU A 98 27.34 -8.43 -4.03
C GLU A 98 26.64 -9.76 -3.63
N THR A 99 26.99 -10.87 -4.28
CA THR A 99 26.30 -12.16 -4.10
C THR A 99 26.41 -12.70 -2.67
N ALA A 100 27.60 -12.67 -2.06
CA ALA A 100 27.79 -13.13 -0.68
C ALA A 100 26.93 -12.33 0.31
N TRP A 101 26.90 -11.01 0.14
CA TRP A 101 26.07 -10.12 0.96
C TRP A 101 24.58 -10.39 0.78
N LYS A 102 24.14 -10.66 -0.46
CA LYS A 102 22.75 -11.10 -0.72
C LYS A 102 22.38 -12.34 0.08
N HIS A 103 23.26 -13.34 0.10
CA HIS A 103 23.02 -14.58 0.83
C HIS A 103 22.95 -14.35 2.34
N GLU A 104 23.87 -13.55 2.88
CA GLU A 104 23.85 -13.18 4.29
C GLU A 104 22.54 -12.47 4.66
N LEU A 105 22.13 -11.47 3.88
CA LEU A 105 20.86 -10.77 4.10
C LEU A 105 19.65 -11.70 4.02
N ASN A 106 19.61 -12.62 3.06
CA ASN A 106 18.52 -13.58 2.97
C ASN A 106 18.45 -14.49 4.20
N THR A 107 19.58 -15.02 4.66
CA THR A 107 19.64 -15.83 5.90
C THR A 107 19.18 -15.03 7.12
N LEU A 108 19.53 -13.74 7.20
CA LEU A 108 19.06 -12.86 8.26
C LEU A 108 17.54 -12.61 8.18
N LEU A 109 17.02 -12.34 6.98
CA LEU A 109 15.59 -12.12 6.74
C LEU A 109 14.76 -13.36 7.09
N GLU A 110 15.22 -14.55 6.71
CA GLU A 110 14.56 -15.82 7.06
C GLU A 110 14.54 -16.04 8.57
N ARG A 111 15.68 -15.84 9.23
CA ARG A 111 15.78 -16.00 10.69
C ARG A 111 14.93 -15.00 11.46
N LEU A 112 14.81 -13.77 10.95
CA LEU A 112 14.07 -12.67 11.58
C LEU A 112 12.63 -12.51 11.08
N ALA A 113 12.15 -13.41 10.21
CA ALA A 113 10.83 -13.30 9.60
C ALA A 113 9.70 -13.11 10.62
N PRO A 114 9.65 -13.85 11.76
CA PRO A 114 8.61 -13.64 12.77
C PRO A 114 8.63 -12.23 13.37
N GLN A 115 9.82 -11.71 13.70
CA GLN A 115 9.96 -10.37 14.29
C GLN A 115 9.62 -9.28 13.29
N ILE A 116 10.04 -9.43 12.03
CA ILE A 116 9.71 -8.51 10.95
C ILE A 116 8.19 -8.47 10.75
N GLN A 117 7.53 -9.63 10.71
CA GLN A 117 6.07 -9.73 10.61
C GLN A 117 5.37 -9.04 11.78
N THR A 118 5.81 -9.28 13.02
CA THR A 118 5.26 -8.61 14.20
C THR A 118 5.38 -7.09 14.10
N ILE A 119 6.51 -6.56 13.64
CA ILE A 119 6.68 -5.12 13.43
C ILE A 119 5.69 -4.62 12.38
N LEU A 120 5.62 -5.26 11.21
CA LEU A 120 4.74 -4.82 10.12
C LEU A 120 3.26 -4.83 10.56
N GLN A 121 2.81 -5.91 11.20
CA GLN A 121 1.46 -5.99 11.79
C GLN A 121 1.25 -4.92 12.87
N GLY A 122 2.27 -4.66 13.70
CA GLY A 122 2.27 -3.60 14.70
C GLY A 122 2.06 -2.20 14.13
N TYR A 123 2.49 -1.95 12.89
CA TYR A 123 2.22 -0.72 12.14
C TYR A 123 0.92 -0.77 11.32
N GLY A 124 0.16 -1.87 11.38
CA GLY A 124 -1.09 -2.06 10.65
C GLY A 124 -0.91 -2.41 9.18
N VAL A 125 0.29 -2.83 8.75
CA VAL A 125 0.55 -3.22 7.36
C VAL A 125 -0.21 -4.52 7.04
N PRO A 126 -1.05 -4.55 5.99
CA PRO A 126 -1.68 -5.79 5.55
C PRO A 126 -0.64 -6.71 4.90
N LEU A 127 -0.50 -7.93 5.42
CA LEU A 127 0.47 -8.91 4.94
C LEU A 127 -0.25 -10.00 4.16
N LEU A 128 0.38 -10.47 3.08
CA LEU A 128 -0.10 -11.57 2.25
C LEU A 128 0.84 -12.77 2.40
N ASP A 129 0.29 -13.97 2.32
CA ASP A 129 1.06 -15.20 2.21
C ASP A 129 1.51 -15.45 0.76
N ASN A 130 2.19 -16.58 0.53
CA ASN A 130 2.70 -16.95 -0.80
C ASN A 130 1.60 -17.32 -1.81
N HIS A 131 0.34 -17.41 -1.37
CA HIS A 131 -0.84 -17.63 -2.20
C HIS A 131 -1.68 -16.36 -2.35
N ASP A 132 -1.10 -15.20 -2.04
CA ASP A 132 -1.75 -13.89 -2.09
C ASP A 132 -2.96 -13.75 -1.14
N GLN A 133 -3.01 -14.57 -0.09
CA GLN A 133 -4.07 -14.52 0.91
C GLN A 133 -3.66 -13.65 2.09
N LEU A 134 -4.60 -12.85 2.61
CA LEU A 134 -4.34 -12.01 3.77
C LEU A 134 -4.01 -12.87 4.99
N ILE A 135 -2.86 -12.61 5.59
CA ILE A 135 -2.48 -13.21 6.86
C ILE A 135 -3.27 -12.51 7.95
N ALA A 136 -4.13 -13.26 8.64
CA ALA A 136 -4.89 -12.74 9.77
C ALA A 136 -3.94 -12.20 10.86
N PRO A 137 -4.27 -11.06 11.49
CA PRO A 137 -3.49 -10.51 12.58
C PRO A 137 -3.48 -11.42 13.82
#